data_AF-A0A127K402-F1
#
_entry.id   AF-A0A127K402-F1
#
_cell.length_a   1.000
_cell.length_b   1.000
_cell.length_c   1.000
_cell.angle_alpha   90.00
_cell.angle_beta   90.00
_cell.angle_gamma   90.00
#
_symmetry.space_group_name_H-M   'P 1'
#
loop_
_entity.id
_entity.type
_entity.pdbx_description
1 polymer ?
#
loop_
_entity_poly.entity_id
_entity_poly.type
_entity_poly.pdbx_seq_one_letter_code
_entity_poly.pdbx_strand_id
1 'polypeptide(L)'
;MNCFRKLPGFTRTPAGLETRILRKLPAITIFGTIALVLPSLVVRLLEWGNISHEALARIGMVDIYVTGVVVLHWTVVFTAAIGAFIVYVMKGPAYVADAYALVDADKPAGEGRPTT
;
A
#
# COMPACT_ATOMS: atom_id res chain seq x y z
N MET A 1 22.85 0.21 14.92
CA MET A 1 21.56 0.56 15.57
C MET A 1 20.53 -0.44 15.07
N ASN A 2 20.02 -1.33 15.94
CA ASN A 2 19.07 -2.38 15.55
C ASN A 2 17.64 -1.93 15.83
N CYS A 3 17.00 -1.26 14.87
CA CYS A 3 15.64 -0.74 15.03
C CYS A 3 14.54 -1.84 15.01
N PHE A 4 14.92 -3.12 14.85
CA PHE A 4 14.00 -4.23 14.56
C PHE A 4 14.31 -5.50 15.36
N ARG A 5 14.57 -5.37 16.66
CA ARG A 5 14.77 -6.55 17.54
C ARG A 5 13.40 -7.19 17.82
N LYS A 6 13.24 -8.44 17.38
CA LYS A 6 12.01 -9.22 17.62
C LYS A 6 12.06 -9.89 18.98
N LEU A 7 10.90 -10.04 19.61
CA LEU A 7 10.77 -10.78 20.87
C LEU A 7 11.15 -12.26 20.67
N PRO A 8 12.05 -12.83 21.51
CA PRO A 8 12.32 -14.26 21.49
C PRO A 8 11.06 -15.03 21.92
N GLY A 9 10.72 -16.11 21.22
CA GLY A 9 9.54 -16.94 21.51
C GLY A 9 8.24 -16.55 20.80
N PHE A 10 8.26 -15.56 19.90
CA PHE A 10 7.05 -15.18 19.14
C PHE A 10 6.63 -16.25 18.12
N THR A 11 5.36 -16.66 18.16
CA THR A 11 4.77 -17.58 17.19
C THR A 11 4.48 -16.85 15.88
N ARG A 12 5.05 -17.34 14.76
CA ARG A 12 4.75 -16.76 13.44
C ARG A 12 3.31 -17.09 13.05
N THR A 13 2.44 -16.08 13.05
CA THR A 13 1.13 -16.18 12.42
C THR A 13 1.27 -16.15 10.89
N PRO A 14 0.44 -16.90 10.14
CA PRO A 14 0.50 -16.92 8.69
C PRO A 14 0.26 -15.52 8.10
N ALA A 15 0.87 -15.26 6.94
CA ALA A 15 0.81 -13.96 6.28
C ALA A 15 -0.65 -13.58 5.97
N GLY A 16 -1.11 -12.47 6.55
CA GLY A 16 -2.44 -11.90 6.30
C GLY A 16 -2.56 -11.26 4.92
N LEU A 17 -3.74 -10.69 4.66
CA LEU A 17 -4.05 -10.02 3.40
C LEU A 17 -3.11 -8.82 3.17
N GLU A 18 -2.73 -8.12 4.23
CA GLU A 18 -1.81 -6.97 4.24
C GLU A 18 -0.45 -7.29 3.61
N THR A 19 0.16 -8.41 3.99
CA THR A 19 1.47 -8.82 3.45
C THR A 19 1.36 -9.28 2.00
N ARG A 20 0.23 -9.88 1.61
CA ARG A 20 -0.02 -10.23 0.21
C ARG A 20 -0.20 -9.00 -0.66
N ILE A 21 -0.95 -8.01 -0.19
CA ILE A 21 -1.15 -6.74 -0.89
C ILE A 21 0.20 -6.04 -1.08
N LEU A 22 0.97 -5.84 -0.01
CA LEU A 22 2.28 -5.18 -0.09
C LEU A 22 3.26 -5.90 -1.03
N ARG A 23 3.22 -7.24 -1.10
CA ARG A 23 4.09 -8.01 -2.00
C ARG A 23 3.65 -7.91 -3.46
N LYS A 24 2.34 -7.81 -3.74
CA LYS A 24 1.81 -7.71 -5.10
C LYS A 24 1.79 -6.27 -5.63
N LEU A 25 1.85 -5.29 -4.75
CA LEU A 25 1.73 -3.88 -5.10
C LEU A 25 2.73 -3.42 -6.15
N PRO A 26 4.05 -3.73 -6.08
CA PRO A 26 5.01 -3.33 -7.11
C PRO A 26 4.67 -3.93 -8.49
N ALA A 27 4.23 -5.19 -8.51
CA ALA A 27 3.81 -5.84 -9.75
C ALA A 27 2.55 -5.18 -10.33
N ILE A 28 1.56 -4.87 -9.49
CA ILE A 28 0.33 -4.18 -9.91
C ILE A 28 0.66 -2.80 -10.49
N THR A 29 1.55 -2.04 -9.85
CA THR A 29 1.98 -0.73 -10.38
C THR A 29 2.60 -0.86 -11.76
N ILE A 30 3.52 -1.82 -11.96
CA ILE A 30 4.23 -1.99 -13.23
C ILE A 30 3.26 -2.47 -14.32
N PHE A 31 2.55 -3.59 -14.09
CA PHE A 31 1.64 -4.15 -15.09
C PHE A 31 0.44 -3.24 -15.36
N GLY A 32 -0.09 -2.57 -14.33
CA GLY A 32 -1.15 -1.58 -14.48
C GLY A 32 -0.72 -0.39 -15.31
N THR A 33 0.46 0.18 -15.03
CA THR A 33 0.98 1.32 -15.81
C THR A 33 1.25 0.92 -17.27
N ILE A 34 1.85 -0.25 -17.51
CA ILE A 34 2.09 -0.76 -18.87
C ILE A 34 0.76 -0.92 -19.63
N ALA A 35 -0.23 -1.55 -19.00
CA ALA A 35 -1.54 -1.76 -19.60
C ALA A 35 -2.25 -0.43 -19.93
N LEU A 36 -2.09 0.59 -19.09
CA LEU A 36 -2.71 1.90 -19.29
C LEU A 36 -2.02 2.77 -20.36
N VAL A 37 -0.72 2.58 -20.58
CA VAL A 37 0.04 3.32 -21.62
C VAL A 37 -0.16 2.70 -23.01
N LEU A 38 -0.48 1.41 -23.10
CA LEU A 38 -0.67 0.69 -24.36
C LEU A 38 -1.59 1.40 -25.38
N PRO A 39 -2.77 1.94 -25.00
CA PRO A 39 -3.64 2.64 -25.94
C PRO A 39 -2.98 3.85 -26.63
N SER A 40 -2.20 4.65 -25.90
CA SER A 40 -1.44 5.77 -26.49
C SER A 40 -0.41 5.25 -27.49
N LEU A 41 0.27 4.16 -27.16
CA LEU A 41 1.27 3.54 -28.04
C LEU A 41 0.63 2.98 -29.32
N VAL A 42 -0.54 2.34 -29.21
CA VAL A 42 -1.31 1.82 -30.35
C VAL A 42 -1.76 2.95 -31.27
N VAL A 43 -2.31 4.03 -30.73
CA VAL A 43 -2.76 5.18 -31.54
C VAL A 43 -1.58 5.82 -32.28
N ARG A 44 -0.42 5.94 -31.63
CA ARG A 44 0.81 6.44 -32.27
C ARG A 44 1.34 5.52 -33.37
N LEU A 45 1.18 4.21 -33.24
CA LEU A 45 1.56 3.25 -34.28
C LEU A 45 0.60 3.28 -35.47
N LEU A 46 -0.70 3.45 -35.22
CA LEU A 46 -1.72 3.51 -36.28
C LEU A 46 -1.64 4.80 -37.10
N GLU A 47 -1.36 5.93 -36.46
CA GLU A 47 -1.22 7.23 -37.11
C GLU A 47 0.23 7.53 -37.53
N TRP A 48 1.08 6.51 -37.58
CA TRP A 48 2.50 6.66 -37.90
C TRP A 48 2.68 7.20 -39.33
N GLY A 49 3.30 8.39 -39.45
CA GLY A 49 3.50 9.07 -40.73
C GLY A 49 2.35 9.98 -41.17
N ASN A 50 1.23 10.01 -40.43
CA ASN A 50 0.13 10.95 -40.68
C ASN A 50 0.41 12.28 -39.97
N ILE A 51 0.69 13.32 -40.76
CA ILE A 51 0.95 14.69 -40.26
C ILE A 51 -0.31 15.57 -40.39
N SER A 52 -1.48 14.97 -40.63
CA SER A 52 -2.74 15.70 -40.71
C SER A 52 -3.14 16.29 -39.35
N HIS A 53 -3.79 17.45 -39.37
CA HIS A 53 -4.24 18.11 -38.13
C HIS A 53 -5.20 17.25 -37.30
N GLU A 54 -6.03 16.45 -37.97
CA GLU A 54 -6.95 15.49 -37.34
C GLU A 54 -6.23 14.36 -36.60
N ALA A 55 -5.12 13.84 -37.16
CA ALA A 55 -4.31 12.80 -36.52
C ALA A 55 -3.61 13.35 -35.27
N LEU A 56 -3.03 14.54 -35.37
CA LEU A 56 -2.38 15.23 -34.24
C LEU A 56 -3.37 15.53 -33.11
N ALA A 57 -4.57 16.02 -33.44
CA ALA A 57 -5.62 16.29 -32.45
C ALA A 57 -6.07 15.01 -31.72
N ARG A 58 -6.18 13.88 -32.46
CA ARG A 58 -6.55 12.58 -31.91
C ARG A 58 -5.48 12.03 -30.96
N ILE A 59 -4.21 12.08 -31.35
CA ILE A 59 -3.08 11.67 -30.49
C ILE A 59 -3.06 12.49 -29.21
N GLY A 60 -3.19 13.82 -29.31
CA GLY A 60 -3.22 14.71 -28.14
C GLY A 60 -4.38 14.42 -27.19
N MET A 61 -5.58 14.18 -27.73
CA MET A 61 -6.75 13.82 -26.93
C MET A 61 -6.52 12.50 -26.16
N VAL A 62 -6.02 11.47 -26.84
CA VAL A 62 -5.73 10.17 -26.23
C VAL A 62 -4.65 10.29 -25.16
N ASP A 63 -3.60 11.08 -25.42
CA ASP A 63 -2.52 11.30 -24.46
C ASP A 63 -3.01 11.99 -23.18
N ILE A 64 -3.95 12.94 -23.27
CA ILE A 64 -4.57 13.58 -22.09
C ILE A 64 -5.33 12.54 -21.26
N TYR A 65 -6.17 11.71 -21.88
CA TYR A 65 -6.92 10.68 -21.16
C TYR A 65 -6.01 9.63 -20.53
N VAL A 66 -5.03 9.13 -21.29
CA VAL A 66 -4.07 8.13 -20.80
C VAL A 66 -3.28 8.70 -19.62
N THR A 67 -2.79 9.93 -19.73
CA THR A 67 -2.09 10.61 -18.62
C THR A 67 -2.98 10.71 -17.39
N GLY A 68 -4.25 11.11 -17.55
CA GLY A 68 -5.21 11.19 -16.45
C GLY A 68 -5.43 9.85 -15.75
N VAL A 69 -5.63 8.77 -16.50
CA VAL A 69 -5.85 7.43 -15.94
C VAL A 69 -4.58 6.87 -15.29
N VAL A 70 -3.40 7.13 -15.84
CA VAL A 70 -2.12 6.74 -15.23
C VAL A 70 -1.91 7.44 -13.88
N VAL A 71 -2.15 8.76 -13.81
CA VAL A 71 -2.07 9.50 -12.55
C VAL A 71 -3.06 8.96 -11.53
N LEU A 72 -4.32 8.71 -11.95
CA LEU A 72 -5.33 8.10 -11.08
C LEU A 72 -4.94 6.69 -10.61
N HIS A 73 -4.33 5.87 -11.47
CA HIS A 73 -3.84 4.55 -11.09
C HIS A 73 -2.76 4.65 -10.01
N TRP A 74 -1.79 5.56 -10.16
CA TRP A 74 -0.74 5.75 -9.17
C TRP A 74 -1.28 6.26 -7.84
N THR A 75 -2.25 7.18 -7.84
CA THR A 75 -2.86 7.66 -6.59
C THR A 75 -3.60 6.54 -5.86
N VAL A 76 -4.42 5.75 -6.56
CA VAL A 76 -5.13 4.59 -5.98
C VAL A 76 -4.15 3.56 -5.41
N VAL A 77 -3.11 3.20 -6.17
CA VAL A 77 -2.07 2.27 -5.73
C VAL A 77 -1.34 2.79 -4.50
N PHE A 78 -1.00 4.08 -4.48
CA PHE A 78 -0.32 4.72 -3.36
C PHE A 78 -1.20 4.73 -2.10
N THR A 79 -2.48 5.08 -2.23
CA THR A 79 -3.45 5.03 -1.12
C THR A 79 -3.58 3.61 -0.56
N ALA A 80 -3.70 2.60 -1.44
CA ALA A 80 -3.74 1.20 -1.02
C ALA A 80 -2.44 0.75 -0.33
N ALA A 81 -1.27 1.24 -0.79
CA ALA A 81 0.02 0.98 -0.18
C ALA A 81 0.07 1.50 1.25
N ILE A 82 -0.36 2.75 1.46
CA ILE A 82 -0.43 3.36 2.79
C ILE A 82 -1.36 2.56 3.70
N GLY A 83 -2.56 2.22 3.25
CA GLY A 83 -3.52 1.44 4.03
C GLY A 83 -2.95 0.07 4.45
N ALA A 84 -2.36 -0.67 3.51
CA ALA A 84 -1.74 -1.96 3.79
C ALA A 84 -0.50 -1.84 4.71
N PHE A 85 0.28 -0.77 4.56
CA PHE A 85 1.42 -0.47 5.43
C PHE A 85 0.98 -0.17 6.85
N ILE A 86 -0.07 0.64 7.05
CA ILE A 86 -0.63 0.94 8.37
C ILE A 86 -1.09 -0.36 9.04
N VAL A 87 -1.85 -1.21 8.36
CA VAL A 87 -2.29 -2.50 8.91
C VAL A 87 -1.10 -3.40 9.27
N TYR A 88 -0.08 -3.43 8.42
CA TYR A 88 1.15 -4.17 8.70
C TYR A 88 1.87 -3.68 9.97
N VAL A 89 1.94 -2.35 10.16
CA VAL A 89 2.53 -1.74 11.37
C VAL A 89 1.66 -2.00 12.60
N MET A 90 0.34 -1.82 12.50
CA MET A 90 -0.62 -2.07 13.60
C MET A 90 -0.55 -3.51 14.10
N LYS A 91 -0.45 -4.47 13.18
CA LYS A 91 -0.32 -5.88 13.56
C LYS A 91 1.05 -6.17 14.15
N GLY A 92 2.10 -5.51 13.62
CA GLY A 92 3.46 -5.52 14.13
C GLY A 92 4.10 -6.91 14.15
N PRO A 93 5.28 -7.15 13.54
CA PRO A 93 5.97 -8.42 13.70
C PRO A 93 6.67 -8.48 15.08
N ALA A 94 5.89 -8.44 16.16
CA ALA A 94 6.34 -8.57 17.55
C ALA A 94 7.66 -7.86 17.84
N TYR A 95 7.73 -6.59 17.44
CA TYR A 95 8.85 -5.76 17.82
C TYR A 95 8.78 -5.52 19.33
N VAL A 96 9.93 -5.64 19.99
CA VAL A 96 10.05 -5.36 21.42
C VAL A 96 9.66 -3.89 21.60
N ALA A 97 8.49 -3.63 22.19
CA ALA A 97 8.16 -2.31 22.69
C ALA A 97 9.01 -2.04 23.94
N ASP A 98 9.28 -0.76 24.23
CA ASP A 98 9.91 -0.39 25.50
C ASP A 98 9.06 -0.95 26.64
N ALA A 99 9.61 -1.91 27.37
CA ALA A 99 8.95 -2.51 28.50
C ALA A 99 8.92 -1.46 29.62
N TYR A 100 7.78 -0.82 29.82
CA TYR A 100 7.53 -0.09 31.05
C TYR A 100 7.47 -1.10 32.20
N ALA A 101 8.01 -0.72 33.36
CA ALA A 101 7.84 -1.51 34.57
C ALA A 101 6.34 -1.54 34.91
N LEU A 102 5.69 -2.65 34.60
CA LEU A 102 4.34 -2.92 35.10
C LEU A 102 4.48 -3.21 36.59
N VAL A 103 3.91 -2.34 37.42
CA VAL A 103 3.69 -2.66 38.83
C VAL A 103 2.49 -3.61 38.85
N ASP A 104 2.77 -4.92 38.77
CA ASP A 104 1.73 -5.93 38.92
C ASP A 104 1.13 -5.85 40.34
N ALA A 105 -0.19 -5.74 40.40
CA ALA A 105 -0.95 -5.90 41.63
C ALA A 105 -1.72 -7.21 41.54
N ASP A 106 -1.46 -8.15 42.45
CA ASP A 106 -2.12 -9.45 42.48
C ASP A 106 -3.65 -9.36 42.66
N LYS A 107 -4.19 -8.20 43.05
CA LYS A 107 -5.63 -7.98 43.23
C LYS A 107 -6.12 -6.66 42.65
N PRO A 108 -7.31 -6.63 42.02
CA PRO A 108 -7.92 -5.40 41.55
C PRO A 108 -8.25 -4.47 42.73
N ALA A 109 -8.02 -3.18 42.55
CA ALA A 109 -8.31 -2.15 43.55
C ALA A 109 -9.83 -2.04 43.78
N GLY A 110 -10.36 -2.77 44.76
CA GLY A 110 -11.77 -2.72 45.12
C GLY A 110 -12.27 -3.85 46.01
N GLU A 111 -11.57 -4.98 46.08
CA GLU A 111 -12.05 -6.20 46.77
C GLU A 111 -11.97 -6.14 48.31
N GLY A 112 -11.75 -4.95 48.89
CA GLY A 112 -11.61 -4.76 50.33
C GLY A 112 -12.19 -3.44 50.87
N ARG A 113 -13.01 -2.71 50.09
CA ARG A 113 -13.74 -1.57 50.66
C ARG A 113 -14.96 -2.10 51.42
N PRO A 114 -15.06 -1.89 52.74
CA PRO A 114 -16.31 -2.18 53.44
C PRO A 114 -17.39 -1.29 52.85
N THR A 115 -18.42 -1.92 52.28
CA THR A 115 -19.69 -1.25 51.94
C THR A 115 -20.36 -0.92 53.26
N THR A 116 -20.26 0.33 53.69
CA THR A 116 -21.11 0.90 54.76
C THR A 116 -22.57 0.89 54.35
#